data_AF-A0A8T5RTT7-F1
#
_entry.id   AF-A0A8T5RTT7-F1
#
_cell.length_a   1.000
_cell.length_b   1.000
_cell.length_c   1.000
_cell.angle_alpha   90.00
_cell.angle_beta   90.00
_cell.angle_gamma   90.00
#
_symmetry.space_group_name_H-M   'P 1'
#
loop_
_entity.id
_entity.type
_entity.pdbx_description
1 polymer ?
#
loop_
_entity_poly.entity_id
_entity_poly.type
_entity_poly.pdbx_seq_one_letter_code
_entity_poly.pdbx_strand_id
1 'polypeptide(L)'
;MILGRNLVGNERRAYTVEEVNKRRRTEPRWREFGPRTMLPNSKIDSKGRLINARGKTLFSRLSKIQNSLISSIERNFWEAKPKLKMLTSKMNIPEYIKETAWKIYSVVAKKKLTMGRSIDGFIAASLY
;
A
#
# COMPACT_ATOMS: atom_id res chain seq x y z
N MET A 1 -2.03 37.40 17.35
CA MET A 1 -1.19 36.62 16.42
C MET A 1 -1.99 35.39 15.98
N ILE A 2 -2.64 35.45 14.82
CA ILE A 2 -3.44 34.34 14.29
C ILE A 2 -2.52 33.50 13.41
N LEU A 3 -2.14 32.33 13.90
CA LEU A 3 -1.31 31.34 13.20
C LEU A 3 -2.15 30.60 12.14
N GLY A 4 -2.15 31.13 10.91
CA GLY A 4 -2.43 30.39 9.67
C GLY A 4 -3.89 30.02 9.38
N ARG A 5 -4.28 30.13 8.10
CA ARG A 5 -5.50 29.49 7.58
C ARG A 5 -5.22 27.99 7.43
N ASN A 6 -5.66 27.19 8.39
CA ASN A 6 -5.85 25.76 8.17
C ASN A 6 -7.02 25.58 7.20
N LEU A 7 -6.74 25.56 5.90
CA LEU A 7 -7.64 25.05 4.90
C LEU A 7 -7.70 23.52 5.07
N VAL A 8 -8.39 23.06 6.10
CA VAL A 8 -8.87 21.67 6.14
C VAL A 8 -10.00 21.61 5.12
N GLY A 9 -9.63 21.45 3.85
CA GLY A 9 -10.54 21.13 2.77
C GLY A 9 -11.05 19.69 2.94
N ASN A 10 -11.75 19.41 4.03
CA ASN A 10 -12.50 18.17 4.17
C ASN A 10 -13.88 18.44 3.59
N GLU A 11 -14.19 17.83 2.45
CA GLU A 11 -15.54 17.86 1.86
C GLU A 11 -16.63 17.27 2.80
N ARG A 12 -16.25 16.74 3.97
CA ARG A 12 -17.14 16.17 4.98
C ARG A 12 -16.83 16.65 6.40
N ARG A 13 -17.90 17.04 7.10
CA ARG A 13 -17.91 17.29 8.55
C ARG A 13 -17.44 16.04 9.29
N ALA A 14 -16.22 16.07 9.79
CA ALA A 14 -15.66 15.07 10.68
C ALA A 14 -14.72 15.82 11.61
N TYR A 15 -15.05 15.82 12.90
CA TYR A 15 -14.43 16.73 13.87
C TYR A 15 -13.46 16.00 14.81
N THR A 16 -13.60 14.68 14.93
CA THR A 16 -12.72 13.80 15.73
C THR A 16 -11.93 12.87 14.81
N VAL A 17 -10.71 12.46 15.24
CA VAL A 17 -9.86 11.50 14.50
C VAL A 17 -10.60 10.20 14.16
N GLU A 18 -11.42 9.69 15.09
CA GLU A 18 -12.24 8.50 14.88
C GLU A 18 -13.34 8.72 13.83
N GLU A 19 -14.01 9.88 13.85
CA GLU A 19 -15.01 10.22 12.84
C GLU A 19 -14.39 10.36 11.45
N VAL A 20 -13.21 10.98 11.38
CA VAL A 20 -12.45 11.11 10.13
C VAL A 20 -12.13 9.71 9.60
N ASN A 21 -11.59 8.82 10.44
CA ASN A 21 -11.24 7.46 10.04
C ASN A 21 -12.46 6.63 9.60
N LYS A 22 -13.59 6.74 10.32
CA LYS A 22 -14.84 6.01 10.00
C LYS A 22 -15.53 6.54 8.74
N ARG A 23 -15.47 7.85 8.49
CA ARG A 23 -16.08 8.51 7.32
C ARG A 23 -15.14 8.55 6.11
N ARG A 24 -13.86 8.18 6.28
CA ARG A 24 -12.88 8.04 5.20
C ARG A 24 -13.32 6.94 4.24
N ARG A 25 -13.88 7.33 3.09
CA ARG A 25 -14.15 6.43 1.96
C ARG A 25 -12.92 6.29 1.07
N THR A 26 -11.74 6.11 1.64
CA THR A 26 -10.61 5.64 0.85
C THR A 26 -10.74 4.13 0.82
N GLU A 27 -11.09 3.57 -0.34
CA GLU A 27 -11.09 2.12 -0.48
C GLU A 27 -9.73 1.57 -0.05
N PRO A 28 -9.70 0.48 0.75
CA PRO A 28 -8.45 -0.10 1.20
C PRO A 28 -7.61 -0.45 -0.03
N ARG A 29 -6.44 0.19 -0.11
CA ARG A 29 -5.51 -0.03 -1.20
C ARG A 29 -4.93 -1.44 -1.06
N TRP A 30 -4.92 -2.18 -2.16
CA TRP A 30 -4.41 -3.56 -2.25
C TRP A 30 -2.98 -3.65 -1.72
N ARG A 31 -2.19 -2.56 -1.78
CA ARG A 31 -0.81 -2.43 -1.27
C ARG A 31 -0.47 -0.98 -0.94
N GLU A 32 0.56 -0.71 -0.14
CA GLU A 32 1.10 0.66 0.03
C GLU A 32 1.71 1.25 -1.26
N PHE A 33 1.66 0.53 -2.39
CA PHE A 33 2.08 0.98 -3.71
C PHE A 33 1.02 0.65 -4.77
N GLY A 34 0.78 1.59 -5.71
CA GLY A 34 -0.15 1.43 -6.82
C GLY A 34 -1.62 1.74 -6.49
N PRO A 35 -2.47 1.99 -7.50
CA PRO A 35 -3.86 2.41 -7.31
C PRO A 35 -4.88 1.26 -7.14
N ARG A 36 -4.44 0.01 -7.02
CA ARG A 36 -5.36 -1.14 -6.94
C ARG A 36 -6.03 -1.25 -5.57
N THR A 37 -7.24 -1.79 -5.54
CA THR A 37 -8.09 -1.95 -4.35
C THR A 37 -8.21 -3.40 -3.93
N MET A 38 -8.50 -3.64 -2.64
CA MET A 38 -8.67 -4.98 -2.09
C MET A 38 -10.02 -5.59 -2.47
N LEU A 39 -10.05 -6.76 -3.14
CA LEU A 39 -11.27 -7.59 -3.19
C LEU A 39 -11.29 -8.50 -1.95
N PRO A 40 -12.19 -8.27 -0.97
CA PRO A 40 -12.26 -9.11 0.21
C PRO A 40 -12.81 -10.49 -0.14
N ASN A 41 -12.37 -11.53 0.57
CA ASN A 41 -12.93 -12.88 0.46
C ASN A 41 -14.27 -13.02 1.21
N SER A 42 -15.11 -11.98 1.17
CA SER A 42 -16.41 -11.96 1.85
C SER A 42 -17.36 -12.94 1.18
N LYS A 43 -18.10 -13.69 2.00
CA LYS A 43 -19.19 -14.56 1.54
C LYS A 43 -20.53 -13.83 1.45
N ILE A 44 -20.53 -12.54 1.80
CA ILE A 44 -21.72 -11.72 1.96
C ILE A 44 -21.61 -10.52 1.03
N ASP A 45 -22.67 -10.26 0.28
CA ASP A 45 -22.82 -9.07 -0.55
C ASP A 45 -23.04 -7.81 0.34
N SER A 46 -22.86 -6.64 -0.26
CA SER A 46 -23.17 -5.32 0.30
C SER A 46 -24.55 -5.21 0.99
N LYS A 47 -25.54 -5.99 0.53
CA LYS A 47 -26.89 -6.05 1.10
C LYS A 47 -27.08 -7.10 2.21
N GLY A 48 -26.00 -7.72 2.69
CA GLY A 48 -26.07 -8.73 3.76
C GLY A 48 -26.48 -10.13 3.29
N ARG A 49 -26.60 -10.36 1.98
CA ARG A 49 -27.02 -11.66 1.42
C ARG A 49 -25.83 -12.57 1.17
N LEU A 50 -26.00 -13.87 1.41
CA LEU A 50 -24.99 -14.87 1.09
C LEU A 50 -24.79 -14.97 -0.43
N ILE A 51 -23.53 -14.97 -0.86
CA ILE A 51 -23.16 -15.16 -2.26
C ILE A 51 -23.36 -16.64 -2.62
N ASN A 52 -24.03 -16.89 -3.75
CA ASN A 52 -24.23 -18.23 -4.29
C ASN A 52 -22.89 -18.91 -4.66
N ALA A 53 -22.90 -20.24 -4.85
CA ALA A 53 -21.67 -20.99 -5.15
C ALA A 53 -20.95 -20.50 -6.43
N ARG A 54 -21.71 -20.17 -7.49
CA ARG A 54 -21.16 -19.60 -8.74
C ARG A 54 -20.52 -18.23 -8.54
N GLY A 55 -21.11 -17.38 -7.71
CA GLY A 55 -20.56 -16.07 -7.37
C GLY A 55 -19.27 -16.21 -6.56
N LYS A 56 -19.22 -17.14 -5.61
CA LYS A 56 -18.00 -17.43 -4.83
C LYS A 56 -16.83 -17.82 -5.72
N THR A 57 -17.06 -18.70 -6.71
CA THR A 57 -16.00 -19.11 -7.64
C THR A 57 -15.57 -17.96 -8.56
N LEU A 58 -16.52 -17.14 -9.04
CA LEU A 58 -16.22 -15.93 -9.81
C LEU A 58 -15.36 -14.93 -9.01
N PHE A 59 -15.79 -14.57 -7.80
CA PHE A 59 -15.06 -13.63 -6.94
C PHE A 59 -13.69 -14.17 -6.53
N SER A 60 -13.55 -15.47 -6.32
CA SER A 60 -12.23 -16.09 -6.09
C SER A 60 -11.30 -15.91 -7.29
N ARG A 61 -11.79 -16.12 -8.52
CA ARG A 61 -11.02 -15.89 -9.75
C ARG A 61 -10.65 -14.42 -9.91
N LEU A 62 -11.60 -13.51 -9.71
CA LEU A 62 -11.36 -12.06 -9.78
C LEU A 62 -10.34 -11.60 -8.72
N SER A 63 -10.44 -12.11 -7.49
CA SER A 63 -9.45 -11.83 -6.43
C SER A 63 -8.07 -12.31 -6.87
N LYS A 64 -7.95 -13.53 -7.40
CA LYS A 64 -6.66 -14.04 -7.90
C LYS A 64 -6.07 -13.15 -9.01
N ILE A 65 -6.89 -12.69 -9.95
CA ILE A 65 -6.48 -11.77 -11.03
C ILE A 65 -6.05 -10.43 -10.44
N GLN A 66 -6.84 -9.85 -9.53
CA GLN A 66 -6.53 -8.58 -8.87
C GLN A 66 -5.17 -8.63 -8.14
N ASN A 67 -4.88 -9.77 -7.53
CA ASN A 67 -3.68 -9.99 -6.71
C ASN A 67 -2.42 -10.25 -7.55
N SER A 68 -2.58 -10.49 -8.85
CA SER A 68 -1.48 -10.79 -9.75
C SER A 68 -0.54 -9.59 -9.92
N LEU A 69 0.77 -9.88 -10.04
CA LEU A 69 1.80 -8.87 -10.27
C LEU A 69 2.03 -8.77 -11.77
N ILE A 70 1.62 -7.65 -12.37
CA ILE A 70 1.59 -7.51 -13.83
C ILE A 70 2.92 -6.89 -14.29
N SER A 71 3.42 -5.89 -13.57
CA SER A 71 4.64 -5.19 -13.94
C SER A 71 5.88 -5.74 -13.25
N SER A 72 7.04 -5.64 -13.92
CA SER A 72 8.34 -5.95 -13.30
C SER A 72 8.62 -5.06 -12.09
N ILE A 73 8.16 -3.80 -12.11
CA ILE A 73 8.32 -2.90 -10.97
C ILE A 73 7.43 -3.30 -9.78
N GLU A 74 6.22 -3.79 -10.03
CA GLU A 74 5.33 -4.29 -8.98
C GLU A 74 5.93 -5.53 -8.31
N ARG A 75 6.54 -6.42 -9.11
CA ARG A 75 7.27 -7.59 -8.61
C ARG A 75 8.48 -7.18 -7.78
N ASN A 76 9.25 -6.22 -8.26
CA ASN A 76 10.39 -5.67 -7.53
C ASN A 76 9.97 -5.06 -6.18
N PHE A 77 8.93 -4.23 -6.15
CA PHE A 77 8.43 -3.65 -4.91
C PHE A 77 7.85 -4.68 -3.95
N TRP A 78 7.22 -5.73 -4.47
CA TRP A 78 6.70 -6.83 -3.67
C TRP A 78 7.81 -7.58 -2.94
N GLU A 79 8.95 -7.80 -3.60
CA GLU A 79 10.08 -8.49 -2.99
C GLU A 79 10.86 -7.56 -2.04
N ALA A 80 11.06 -6.30 -2.43
CA ALA A 80 11.92 -5.38 -1.69
C ALA A 80 11.30 -4.85 -0.40
N LYS A 81 10.00 -4.57 -0.38
CA LYS A 81 9.33 -3.94 0.76
C LYS A 81 9.37 -4.78 2.05
N PRO A 82 9.07 -6.09 2.03
CA PRO A 82 9.21 -6.94 3.21
C PRO A 82 10.66 -7.04 3.69
N LYS A 83 11.63 -7.09 2.77
CA LYS A 83 13.06 -7.15 3.09
C LYS A 83 13.53 -5.87 3.80
N LEU A 84 13.15 -4.70 3.30
CA LEU A 84 13.41 -3.42 3.98
C LEU A 84 12.78 -3.37 5.37
N LYS A 85 11.52 -3.84 5.51
CA LYS A 85 10.84 -3.91 6.81
C LYS A 85 11.58 -4.84 7.79
N MET A 86 12.01 -6.00 7.33
CA MET A 86 12.78 -6.94 8.15
C MET A 86 14.12 -6.33 8.58
N LEU A 87 14.84 -5.70 7.65
CA LEU A 87 16.14 -5.07 7.89
C LEU A 87 16.05 -3.93 8.92
N THR A 88 15.09 -3.02 8.74
CA THR A 88 14.85 -1.90 9.65
C THR A 88 14.37 -2.35 11.03
N SER A 89 13.52 -3.38 11.09
CA SER A 89 13.08 -3.97 12.35
C SER A 89 14.23 -4.64 13.11
N LYS A 90 15.17 -5.30 12.43
CA LYS A 90 16.35 -5.91 13.08
C LYS A 90 17.30 -4.87 13.67
N MET A 91 17.40 -3.70 13.04
CA MET A 91 18.26 -2.60 13.49
C MET A 91 17.53 -1.57 14.36
N ASN A 92 16.26 -1.82 14.72
CA ASN A 92 15.45 -0.92 15.53
C ASN A 92 15.37 0.52 14.97
N ILE A 93 15.36 0.65 13.64
CA ILE A 93 15.39 1.94 12.95
C ILE A 93 14.02 2.63 13.04
N PRO A 94 13.96 3.94 13.33
CA PRO A 94 12.72 4.71 13.34
C PRO A 94 11.97 4.69 12.01
N GLU A 95 10.64 4.80 12.09
CA GLU A 95 9.74 4.75 10.93
C GLU A 95 10.07 5.78 9.85
N TYR A 96 10.41 7.02 10.24
CA TYR A 96 10.69 8.11 9.30
C TYR A 96 11.92 7.83 8.41
N ILE A 97 12.92 7.11 8.92
CA ILE A 97 14.09 6.70 8.15
C ILE A 97 13.69 5.62 7.14
N LYS A 98 12.90 4.63 7.59
CA LYS A 98 12.38 3.57 6.70
C LYS A 98 11.54 4.14 5.55
N GLU A 99 10.70 5.14 5.84
CA GLU A 99 9.91 5.84 4.82
C GLU A 99 10.80 6.58 3.82
N THR A 100 11.84 7.25 4.31
CA THR A 100 12.81 7.98 3.47
C THR A 100 13.59 7.02 2.57
N ALA A 101 14.10 5.92 3.12
CA ALA A 101 14.79 4.86 2.37
C ALA A 101 13.87 4.26 1.28
N TRP A 102 12.61 3.98 1.62
CA TRP A 102 11.63 3.49 0.66
C TRP A 102 11.34 4.51 -0.46
N LYS A 103 11.30 5.80 -0.12
CA LYS A 103 11.11 6.88 -1.11
C LYS A 103 12.26 6.89 -2.11
N ILE A 104 13.51 6.87 -1.65
CA ILE A 104 14.71 6.80 -2.50
C ILE A 104 14.65 5.57 -3.42
N TYR A 105 14.45 4.39 -2.83
CA TYR A 105 14.34 3.13 -3.55
C TYR A 105 13.27 3.21 -4.67
N SER A 106 12.09 3.72 -4.34
CA SER A 106 10.96 3.80 -5.27
C SER A 106 11.20 4.73 -6.45
N VAL A 107 11.90 5.86 -6.24
CA VAL A 107 12.23 6.82 -7.30
C VAL A 107 13.22 6.23 -8.28
N VAL A 108 14.29 5.61 -7.79
CA VAL A 108 15.34 5.00 -8.61
C VAL A 108 14.82 3.78 -9.37
N ALA A 109 14.03 2.93 -8.73
CA ALA A 109 13.38 1.78 -9.36
C ALA A 109 12.43 2.20 -10.49
N LYS A 110 11.65 3.28 -10.31
CA LYS A 110 10.80 3.85 -11.37
C LYS A 110 11.61 4.35 -12.57
N LYS A 111 12.80 4.88 -12.33
CA LYS A 111 13.74 5.31 -13.37
C LYS A 111 14.51 4.15 -14.03
N LYS A 112 14.25 2.89 -13.62
CA LYS A 112 14.95 1.68 -14.11
C LYS A 112 16.48 1.72 -13.91
N LEU A 113 16.98 2.48 -12.94
CA LEU A 113 18.41 2.60 -12.64
C LEU A 113 18.94 1.43 -11.78
N THR A 114 18.10 0.45 -11.46
CA THR A 114 18.40 -0.69 -10.61
C THR A 114 18.84 -1.94 -11.39
N MET A 115 18.93 -1.85 -12.72
CA MET A 115 19.24 -3.01 -13.58
C MET A 115 20.65 -3.54 -13.28
N GLY A 116 20.77 -4.85 -13.07
CA GLY A 116 22.04 -5.52 -12.77
C GLY A 116 22.51 -5.44 -11.31
N ARG A 117 21.71 -4.85 -10.40
CA ARG A 117 22.01 -4.82 -8.95
C ARG A 117 21.10 -5.77 -8.18
N SER A 118 21.62 -6.35 -7.10
CA SER A 118 20.80 -7.15 -6.19
C SER A 118 19.81 -6.25 -5.46
N ILE A 119 18.61 -6.78 -5.22
CA ILE A 119 17.57 -6.07 -4.44
C ILE A 119 18.10 -5.76 -3.04
N ASP A 120 18.80 -6.71 -2.42
CA ASP A 120 19.30 -6.58 -1.06
C ASP A 120 20.38 -5.49 -0.95
N GLY A 121 21.32 -5.45 -1.91
CA GLY A 121 22.35 -4.41 -1.97
C GLY A 121 21.75 -3.03 -2.21
N PHE A 122 20.71 -2.95 -3.05
CA PHE A 122 20.04 -1.68 -3.32
C PHE A 122 19.19 -1.20 -2.14
N ILE A 123 18.58 -2.11 -1.37
CA ILE A 123 17.91 -1.79 -0.10
C ILE A 123 18.90 -1.23 0.91
N ALA A 124 20.05 -1.89 1.09
CA ALA A 124 21.08 -1.43 2.00
C ALA A 124 21.60 -0.03 1.61
N ALA A 125 21.87 0.19 0.32
CA ALA A 125 22.32 1.48 -0.20
C ALA A 125 21.25 2.59 -0.11
N SER A 126 19.96 2.25 -0.12
CA SER A 126 18.89 3.22 0.07
C SER A 126 18.64 3.55 1.54
N LEU A 127 19.02 2.64 2.44
CA LEU A 127 18.86 2.79 3.88
C LEU A 127 20.04 3.53 4.52
N TYR A 128 21.24 3.31 4.01
CA TYR A 128 22.44 4.08 4.31
C TYR A 128 22.27 5.53 3.84
#